data_AF-A0AA42TJK4-F1
#
_entry.id   AF-A0AA42TJK4-F1
#
_cell.length_a   1.000
_cell.length_b   1.000
_cell.length_c   1.000
_cell.angle_alpha   90.00
_cell.angle_beta   90.00
_cell.angle_gamma   90.00
#
_symmetry.space_group_name_H-M   'P 1'
#
loop_
_entity.id
_entity.type
_entity.pdbx_description
1 polymer ?
#
loop_
_entity_poly.entity_id
_entity_poly.type
_entity_poly.pdbx_seq_one_letter_code
_entity_poly.pdbx_strand_id
1 'polypeptide(L)'
;MGVALLLVPALGAASTPTDCVQGLLQRLGWRFEDAPVAAPEVQGGPVCTRASLAAAQAAGDLHVRWPVDLPAASRQALLQQLLDDPATVCAYAFELGAATGRATAALQGNTGFRFSGLQMGWIGFGLQGAPSQGWQRTRSFGRGFVPSDGNSRALQAFYSGRVRTECGVGRQVAQLATQRELYGDAAFDAEFKPAELSIGTFLALHDTDSILLGAHAGDFFADGKAVRTSAMGRQAFVGVPGFIEHVYDKGSLDDLSNQAENFVVVEVGEGAAQALALHGGLAWYDQRNAELWRLAQGMPRVGMRYFERLLFERDAQLRAALAPRHRATLARMDQLLDDPFYQQLVIYVHPRGIRPIGYHIARLLDRNPRTPFSIDLAVHNLHTTLYRRWREAQLRHCAATGRPGSLTLDPN
;
A
#
# COMPACT_ATOMS: atom_id res chain seq x y z
N MET A 1 -18.27 -55.57 19.17
CA MET A 1 -18.76 -54.18 18.98
C MET A 1 -18.30 -53.37 20.17
N GLY A 2 -17.43 -52.39 19.96
CA GLY A 2 -16.91 -51.52 21.01
C GLY A 2 -16.13 -50.38 20.37
N VAL A 3 -16.83 -49.29 20.07
CA VAL A 3 -16.22 -48.07 19.51
C VAL A 3 -15.77 -47.22 20.69
N ALA A 4 -14.46 -47.10 20.87
CA ALA A 4 -13.87 -46.14 21.78
C ALA A 4 -13.84 -44.77 21.09
N LEU A 5 -14.70 -43.85 21.53
CA LEU A 5 -14.61 -42.43 21.16
C LEU A 5 -13.42 -41.81 21.90
N LEU A 6 -12.37 -41.47 21.16
CA LEU A 6 -11.32 -40.56 21.60
C LEU A 6 -11.86 -39.13 21.54
N LEU A 7 -12.21 -38.59 22.71
CA LEU A 7 -12.46 -37.15 22.90
C LEU A 7 -11.11 -36.42 22.80
N VAL A 8 -10.88 -35.77 21.66
CA VAL A 8 -9.82 -34.77 21.52
C VAL A 8 -10.27 -33.51 22.27
N PRO A 9 -9.46 -32.91 23.15
CA PRO A 9 -9.83 -31.65 23.77
C PRO A 9 -9.83 -30.56 22.70
N ALA A 10 -10.97 -29.91 22.51
CA ALA A 10 -10.99 -28.62 21.83
C ALA A 10 -10.11 -27.67 22.66
N LEU A 11 -8.97 -27.27 22.11
CA LEU A 11 -8.22 -26.12 22.60
C LEU A 11 -9.15 -24.93 22.52
N GLY A 12 -9.79 -24.60 23.65
CA GLY A 12 -10.61 -23.42 23.77
C GLY A 12 -9.76 -22.21 23.40
N ALA A 13 -10.19 -21.47 22.38
CA ALA A 13 -9.69 -20.12 22.17
C ALA A 13 -9.92 -19.37 23.49
N ALA A 14 -8.85 -19.05 24.20
CA ALA A 14 -8.94 -18.16 25.34
C ALA A 14 -9.67 -16.91 24.86
N SER A 15 -10.81 -16.60 25.46
CA SER A 15 -11.59 -15.44 25.09
C SER A 15 -10.70 -14.21 25.24
N THR A 16 -10.45 -13.49 24.14
CA THR A 16 -9.67 -12.25 24.20
C THR A 16 -10.26 -11.33 25.27
N PRO A 17 -9.46 -10.84 26.23
CA PRO A 17 -9.96 -9.96 27.28
C PRO A 17 -10.71 -8.77 26.70
N THR A 18 -11.91 -8.48 27.21
CA THR A 18 -12.78 -7.38 26.76
C THR A 18 -12.03 -6.05 26.71
N ASP A 19 -11.20 -5.79 27.72
CA ASP A 19 -10.41 -4.57 27.84
C ASP A 19 -9.36 -4.43 26.73
N CYS A 20 -8.81 -5.55 26.22
CA CYS A 20 -7.88 -5.53 25.11
C CYS A 20 -8.57 -5.16 23.79
N VAL A 21 -9.78 -5.67 23.57
CA VAL A 21 -10.58 -5.35 22.38
C VAL A 21 -10.99 -3.88 22.40
N GLN A 22 -11.56 -3.43 23.52
CA GLN A 22 -11.95 -2.03 23.67
C GLN A 22 -10.74 -1.09 23.56
N GLY A 23 -9.61 -1.43 24.18
CA GLY A 23 -8.39 -0.63 24.11
C GLY A 23 -7.82 -0.52 22.69
N LEU A 24 -7.89 -1.60 21.88
CA LEU A 24 -7.52 -1.53 20.46
C LEU A 24 -8.46 -0.60 19.69
N LEU A 25 -9.78 -0.75 19.86
CA LEU A 25 -10.76 0.12 19.20
C LEU A 25 -10.58 1.59 19.59
N GLN A 26 -10.31 1.88 20.86
CA GLN A 26 -10.03 3.24 21.34
C GLN A 26 -8.78 3.85 20.69
N ARG A 27 -7.72 3.07 20.48
CA ARG A 27 -6.54 3.54 19.73
C ARG A 27 -6.85 3.82 18.27
N LEU A 28 -7.73 3.02 17.68
CA LEU A 28 -8.29 3.28 16.35
C LEU A 28 -9.31 4.44 16.35
N GLY A 29 -9.48 5.15 17.46
CA GLY A 29 -10.28 6.36 17.54
C GLY A 29 -11.71 6.14 18.00
N TRP A 30 -12.14 4.91 18.30
CA TRP A 30 -13.47 4.68 18.87
C TRP A 30 -13.62 5.30 20.25
N ARG A 31 -14.74 5.97 20.46
CA ARG A 31 -15.16 6.48 21.77
C ARG A 31 -16.36 5.68 22.25
N PHE A 32 -16.37 5.39 23.54
CA PHE A 32 -17.42 4.60 24.19
C PHE A 32 -18.00 5.42 25.33
N GLU A 33 -19.31 5.62 25.32
CA GLU A 33 -20.06 6.40 26.30
C GLU A 33 -21.19 5.55 26.90
N ASP A 34 -21.28 5.53 28.22
CA ASP A 34 -22.47 5.04 28.91
C ASP A 34 -23.58 6.11 28.79
N ALA A 35 -24.74 5.75 28.25
CA ALA A 35 -25.84 6.66 27.98
C ALA A 35 -27.19 6.05 28.41
N PRO A 36 -28.21 6.86 28.73
CA PRO A 36 -29.55 6.40 29.02
C PRO A 36 -30.30 6.02 27.72
N VAL A 37 -29.76 5.06 26.99
CA VAL A 37 -30.31 4.50 25.74
C VAL A 37 -30.81 3.09 26.00
N ALA A 38 -31.81 2.65 25.23
CA ALA A 38 -32.40 1.31 25.41
C ALA A 38 -31.57 0.18 24.77
N ALA A 39 -30.73 0.53 23.79
CA ALA A 39 -29.84 -0.40 23.09
C ALA A 39 -28.58 0.34 22.62
N PRO A 40 -27.48 -0.38 22.32
CA PRO A 40 -26.28 0.25 21.78
C PRO A 40 -26.52 0.98 20.46
N GLU A 41 -26.03 2.22 20.38
CA GLU A 41 -26.02 3.06 19.19
C GLU A 41 -24.58 3.15 18.67
N VAL A 42 -24.36 2.76 17.42
CA VAL A 42 -23.03 2.77 16.77
C VAL A 42 -23.02 3.80 15.66
N GLN A 43 -22.08 4.75 15.73
CA GLN A 43 -21.81 5.79 14.74
C GLN A 43 -20.41 5.56 14.16
N GLY A 44 -20.29 4.68 13.17
CA GLY A 44 -19.01 4.39 12.51
C GLY A 44 -18.52 5.56 11.66
N GLY A 45 -19.39 6.09 10.78
CA GLY A 45 -19.10 7.24 9.92
C GLY A 45 -18.15 6.95 8.74
N PRO A 46 -17.99 7.90 7.79
CA PRO A 46 -17.18 7.72 6.58
C PRO A 46 -15.68 7.98 6.84
N VAL A 47 -15.08 7.23 7.76
CA VAL A 47 -13.72 7.47 8.29
C VAL A 47 -12.65 7.60 7.20
N CYS A 48 -12.70 6.79 6.13
CA CYS A 48 -11.72 6.82 5.04
C CYS A 48 -11.69 8.15 4.27
N THR A 49 -12.74 8.96 4.36
CA THR A 49 -12.82 10.29 3.73
C THR A 49 -12.15 11.39 4.56
N ARG A 50 -11.90 11.12 5.85
CA ARG A 50 -11.49 12.13 6.82
C ARG A 50 -10.01 12.44 6.73
N ALA A 51 -9.65 13.60 7.29
CA ALA A 51 -8.27 14.05 7.27
C ALA A 51 -7.35 13.22 8.17
N SER A 52 -7.89 12.81 9.31
CA SER A 52 -7.22 12.08 10.40
C SER A 52 -8.28 11.41 11.27
N LEU A 53 -7.87 10.53 12.19
CA LEU A 53 -8.76 9.98 13.21
C LEU A 53 -9.38 11.08 14.09
N ALA A 54 -8.60 12.12 14.44
CA ALA A 54 -9.10 13.27 15.19
C ALA A 54 -10.19 14.03 14.41
N ALA A 55 -10.03 14.19 13.10
CA ALA A 55 -11.06 14.80 12.27
C ALA A 55 -12.33 13.93 12.15
N ALA A 56 -12.18 12.61 12.13
CA ALA A 56 -13.30 11.68 12.18
C ALA A 56 -14.09 11.83 13.49
N GLN A 57 -13.39 11.81 14.63
CA GLN A 57 -14.00 12.00 15.95
C GLN A 57 -14.69 13.36 16.09
N ALA A 58 -14.06 14.43 15.59
CA ALA A 58 -14.63 15.78 15.60
C ALA A 58 -15.92 15.87 14.77
N ALA A 59 -16.05 15.04 13.74
CA ALA A 59 -17.25 14.93 12.91
C ALA A 59 -18.32 13.98 13.49
N GLY A 60 -18.08 13.38 14.66
CA GLY A 60 -19.00 12.45 15.31
C GLY A 60 -18.86 10.99 14.88
N ASP A 61 -17.87 10.67 14.04
CA ASP A 61 -17.56 9.30 13.65
C ASP A 61 -16.90 8.52 14.80
N LEU A 62 -16.80 7.20 14.65
CA LEU A 62 -16.16 6.29 15.61
C LEU A 62 -16.69 6.47 17.04
N HIS A 63 -18.01 6.44 17.21
CA HIS A 63 -18.64 6.63 18.51
C HIS A 63 -19.66 5.53 18.81
N VAL A 64 -19.63 5.02 20.04
CA VAL A 64 -20.61 4.07 20.56
C VAL A 64 -21.20 4.62 21.84
N ARG A 65 -22.53 4.67 21.88
CA ARG A 65 -23.30 4.94 23.10
C ARG A 65 -24.01 3.67 23.49
N TRP A 66 -23.86 3.21 24.72
CA TRP A 66 -24.52 1.98 25.17
C TRP A 66 -25.21 2.15 26.53
N PRO A 67 -26.17 1.27 26.87
CA PRO A 67 -26.83 1.32 28.17
C PRO A 67 -25.84 1.18 29.33
N VAL A 68 -26.05 1.92 30.42
CA VAL A 68 -25.23 1.87 31.65
C VAL A 68 -25.18 0.44 32.23
N ASP A 69 -26.28 -0.31 32.07
CA ASP A 69 -26.47 -1.67 32.55
C ASP A 69 -26.30 -2.74 31.45
N LEU A 70 -25.60 -2.39 30.34
CA LEU A 70 -25.35 -3.34 29.26
C LEU A 70 -24.63 -4.61 29.79
N PRO A 71 -25.21 -5.81 29.64
CA PRO A 71 -24.59 -7.04 30.11
C PRO A 71 -23.20 -7.25 29.52
N ALA A 72 -22.26 -7.76 30.32
CA ALA A 72 -20.86 -7.95 29.91
C ALA A 72 -20.72 -8.81 28.64
N ALA A 73 -21.56 -9.83 28.48
CA ALA A 73 -21.59 -10.66 27.28
C ALA A 73 -22.01 -9.88 26.02
N SER A 74 -23.02 -9.01 26.15
CA SER A 74 -23.49 -8.13 25.07
C SER A 74 -22.45 -7.08 24.70
N ARG A 75 -21.76 -6.51 25.71
CA ARG A 75 -20.64 -5.60 25.50
C ARG A 75 -19.50 -6.27 24.74
N GLN A 76 -19.12 -7.47 25.15
CA GLN A 76 -18.09 -8.24 24.45
C GLN A 76 -18.48 -8.54 23.00
N ALA A 77 -19.73 -8.97 22.76
CA ALA A 77 -20.21 -9.26 21.42
C ALA A 77 -20.17 -8.02 20.51
N LEU A 78 -20.61 -6.87 21.02
CA LEU A 78 -20.56 -5.60 20.29
C LEU A 78 -19.12 -5.20 19.96
N LEU A 79 -18.20 -5.25 20.93
CA LEU A 79 -16.80 -4.93 20.70
C LEU A 79 -16.15 -5.84 19.66
N GLN A 80 -16.50 -7.13 19.64
CA GLN A 80 -16.02 -8.06 18.61
C GLN A 80 -16.58 -7.69 17.22
N GLN A 81 -17.84 -7.27 17.12
CA GLN A 81 -18.42 -6.82 15.85
C GLN A 81 -17.72 -5.56 15.32
N LEU A 82 -17.40 -4.61 16.20
CA LEU A 82 -16.73 -3.37 15.83
C LEU A 82 -15.33 -3.60 15.24
N LEU A 83 -14.66 -4.70 15.59
CA LEU A 83 -13.37 -5.06 14.99
C LEU A 83 -13.44 -5.30 13.48
N ASP A 84 -14.60 -5.63 12.92
CA ASP A 84 -14.78 -5.83 11.48
C ASP A 84 -15.65 -4.73 10.85
N ASP A 85 -16.01 -3.69 11.62
CA ASP A 85 -16.76 -2.54 11.09
C ASP A 85 -15.92 -1.81 10.02
N PRO A 86 -16.51 -1.40 8.88
CA PRO A 86 -15.80 -0.67 7.84
C PRO A 86 -15.09 0.60 8.35
N ALA A 87 -15.66 1.29 9.35
CA ALA A 87 -15.04 2.45 9.98
C ALA A 87 -13.75 2.08 10.72
N THR A 88 -13.69 0.90 11.34
CA THR A 88 -12.48 0.37 12.00
C THR A 88 -11.40 0.00 10.98
N VAL A 89 -11.78 -0.63 9.86
CA VAL A 89 -10.84 -0.93 8.76
C VAL A 89 -10.26 0.37 8.18
N CYS A 90 -11.10 1.39 7.99
CA CYS A 90 -10.66 2.73 7.59
C CYS A 90 -9.79 3.42 8.64
N ALA A 91 -10.08 3.23 9.93
CA ALA A 91 -9.25 3.74 11.00
C ALA A 91 -7.86 3.10 10.99
N TYR A 92 -7.80 1.77 10.80
CA TYR A 92 -6.56 1.03 10.59
C TYR A 92 -5.76 1.55 9.38
N ALA A 93 -6.43 1.96 8.30
CA ALA A 93 -5.75 2.50 7.13
C ALA A 93 -4.92 3.77 7.43
N PHE A 94 -5.24 4.54 8.49
CA PHE A 94 -4.38 5.63 8.94
C PHE A 94 -3.05 5.12 9.53
N GLU A 95 -3.07 4.06 10.33
CA GLU A 95 -1.86 3.42 10.87
C GLU A 95 -1.02 2.79 9.75
N LEU A 96 -1.68 2.08 8.83
CA LEU A 96 -1.05 1.53 7.63
C LEU A 96 -0.42 2.63 6.77
N GLY A 97 -1.08 3.78 6.66
CA GLY A 97 -0.58 4.92 5.91
C GLY A 97 0.66 5.56 6.55
N ALA A 98 0.65 5.75 7.86
CA ALA A 98 1.82 6.22 8.60
C ALA A 98 3.01 5.26 8.44
N ALA A 99 2.77 3.95 8.53
CA ALA A 99 3.78 2.92 8.30
C ALA A 99 4.31 2.93 6.85
N THR A 100 3.44 3.11 5.86
CA THR A 100 3.80 3.23 4.44
C THR A 100 4.69 4.46 4.20
N GLY A 101 4.34 5.59 4.81
CA GLY A 101 5.14 6.81 4.73
C GLY A 101 6.55 6.60 5.28
N ARG A 102 6.69 6.00 6.47
CA ARG A 102 8.01 5.68 7.06
C ARG A 102 8.82 4.73 6.18
N ALA A 103 8.20 3.63 5.74
CA ALA A 103 8.86 2.60 4.95
C ALA A 103 9.40 3.16 3.63
N THR A 104 8.55 3.86 2.88
CA THR A 104 8.92 4.41 1.57
C THR A 104 9.93 5.56 1.68
N ALA A 105 9.86 6.37 2.74
CA ALA A 105 10.86 7.39 3.03
C ALA A 105 12.23 6.76 3.34
N ALA A 106 12.29 5.71 4.15
CA ALA A 106 13.52 4.98 4.45
C ALA A 106 14.13 4.33 3.20
N LEU A 107 13.29 3.69 2.37
CA LEU A 107 13.73 3.08 1.10
C LEU A 107 14.25 4.13 0.12
N GLN A 108 13.57 5.27 -0.02
CA GLN A 108 14.03 6.38 -0.84
C GLN A 108 15.34 6.99 -0.31
N GLY A 109 15.51 7.05 1.01
CA GLY A 109 16.72 7.56 1.65
C GLY A 109 17.96 6.70 1.41
N ASN A 110 17.79 5.42 1.07
CA ASN A 110 18.92 4.53 0.79
C ASN A 110 19.49 4.72 -0.62
N THR A 111 20.55 5.54 -0.75
CA THR A 111 21.29 5.70 -2.02
C THR A 111 22.01 4.42 -2.51
N GLY A 112 22.13 3.41 -1.64
CA GLY A 112 22.62 2.07 -1.92
C GLY A 112 21.57 1.13 -2.52
N PHE A 113 20.28 1.42 -2.36
CA PHE A 113 19.19 0.65 -2.95
C PHE A 113 18.92 1.14 -4.38
N ARG A 114 19.37 0.37 -5.36
CA ARG A 114 19.39 0.81 -6.77
C ARG A 114 18.54 -0.08 -7.66
N PHE A 115 18.23 0.44 -8.85
CA PHE A 115 17.57 -0.34 -9.88
C PHE A 115 18.58 -1.19 -10.67
N SER A 116 18.17 -2.39 -11.05
CA SER A 116 18.83 -3.22 -12.06
C SER A 116 17.79 -3.69 -13.07
N GLY A 117 17.96 -3.29 -14.34
CA GLY A 117 17.15 -3.80 -15.45
C GLY A 117 17.46 -5.26 -15.77
N LEU A 118 16.69 -5.83 -16.71
CA LEU A 118 16.56 -7.22 -17.19
C LEU A 118 17.82 -8.12 -17.38
N GLN A 119 19.03 -7.73 -16.96
CA GLN A 119 20.24 -8.52 -17.11
C GLN A 119 20.94 -8.79 -15.75
N MET A 120 21.00 -10.09 -15.43
CA MET A 120 21.70 -10.75 -14.31
C MET A 120 21.12 -10.54 -12.90
N GLY A 121 20.13 -11.37 -12.57
CA GLY A 121 19.57 -11.50 -11.23
C GLY A 121 18.63 -10.35 -10.89
N TRP A 122 17.32 -10.61 -10.92
CA TRP A 122 16.24 -9.68 -10.56
C TRP A 122 16.44 -8.98 -9.21
N ILE A 123 17.28 -9.58 -8.36
CA ILE A 123 17.73 -9.07 -7.07
C ILE A 123 19.24 -9.32 -6.96
N GLY A 124 20.00 -8.28 -6.62
CA GLY A 124 21.45 -8.32 -6.45
C GLY A 124 21.88 -7.76 -5.10
N PHE A 125 22.52 -8.60 -4.27
CA PHE A 125 22.99 -8.24 -2.92
C PHE A 125 24.47 -7.81 -2.88
N GLY A 126 24.97 -7.24 -3.98
CA GLY A 126 26.35 -6.75 -4.06
C GLY A 126 27.43 -7.81 -3.76
N LEU A 127 28.61 -7.34 -3.36
CA LEU A 127 29.78 -8.19 -3.04
C LEU A 127 29.60 -9.01 -1.76
N GLN A 128 28.80 -8.51 -0.82
CA GLN A 128 28.53 -9.21 0.44
C GLN A 128 27.66 -10.47 0.21
N GLY A 129 26.86 -10.48 -0.86
CA GLY A 129 25.98 -11.58 -1.19
C GLY A 129 24.70 -11.57 -0.35
N ALA A 130 23.76 -12.46 -0.72
CA ALA A 130 22.45 -12.53 -0.07
C ALA A 130 22.51 -13.01 1.39
N PRO A 131 23.30 -14.07 1.74
CA PRO A 131 23.29 -14.61 3.10
C PRO A 131 23.74 -13.60 4.16
N SER A 132 24.80 -12.82 3.88
CA SER A 132 25.31 -11.80 4.81
C SER A 132 24.36 -10.62 5.00
N GLN A 133 23.38 -10.45 4.11
CA GLN A 133 22.31 -9.46 4.21
C GLN A 133 20.99 -10.09 4.70
N GLY A 134 21.04 -11.32 5.25
CA GLY A 134 19.91 -12.00 5.85
C GLY A 134 18.95 -12.67 4.87
N TRP A 135 19.39 -12.93 3.62
CA TRP A 135 18.56 -13.54 2.58
C TRP A 135 19.12 -14.87 2.08
N GLN A 136 18.25 -15.86 1.95
CA GLN A 136 18.55 -17.14 1.31
C GLN A 136 17.78 -17.30 0.00
N ARG A 137 18.40 -17.93 -0.99
CA ARG A 137 17.76 -18.21 -2.28
C ARG A 137 16.75 -19.34 -2.12
N THR A 138 15.59 -19.20 -2.74
CA THR A 138 14.61 -20.29 -2.85
C THR A 138 15.04 -21.29 -3.94
N ARG A 139 14.60 -22.55 -3.81
CA ARG A 139 14.85 -23.61 -4.82
C ARG A 139 14.08 -23.41 -6.13
N SER A 140 13.15 -22.45 -6.18
CA SER A 140 12.34 -22.10 -7.36
C SER A 140 13.16 -21.33 -8.41
N PHE A 141 13.88 -22.07 -9.26
CA PHE A 141 14.69 -21.56 -10.37
C PHE A 141 15.66 -20.41 -10.00
N GLY A 142 16.02 -20.27 -8.72
CA GLY A 142 17.00 -19.31 -8.22
C GLY A 142 16.61 -17.83 -8.36
N ARG A 143 15.32 -17.51 -8.50
CA ARG A 143 14.82 -16.13 -8.75
C ARG A 143 13.99 -15.53 -7.62
N GLY A 144 13.86 -16.25 -6.50
CA GLY A 144 13.24 -15.78 -5.28
C GLY A 144 14.20 -15.82 -4.10
N PHE A 145 13.95 -14.97 -3.11
CA PHE A 145 14.66 -14.97 -1.83
C PHE A 145 13.66 -14.96 -0.69
N VAL A 146 14.03 -15.57 0.44
CA VAL A 146 13.33 -15.48 1.71
C VAL A 146 14.32 -15.06 2.80
N PRO A 147 13.86 -14.47 3.91
CA PRO A 147 14.72 -14.21 5.06
C PRO A 147 15.39 -15.49 5.60
N SER A 148 16.59 -15.34 6.17
CA SER A 148 17.35 -16.43 6.81
C SER A 148 17.81 -16.12 8.24
N ASP A 149 18.11 -14.86 8.57
CA ASP A 149 18.66 -14.44 9.88
C ASP A 149 17.77 -13.40 10.59
N GLY A 150 16.45 -13.57 10.49
CA GLY A 150 15.41 -12.65 10.98
C GLY A 150 14.78 -11.83 9.85
N ASN A 151 13.45 -11.65 9.90
CA ASN A 151 12.69 -10.97 8.86
C ASN A 151 13.00 -9.47 8.82
N SER A 152 13.00 -8.83 10.00
CA SER A 152 13.34 -7.43 10.21
C SER A 152 14.75 -7.12 9.70
N ARG A 153 15.72 -7.97 10.05
CA ARG A 153 17.12 -7.88 9.59
C ARG A 153 17.25 -8.03 8.07
N ALA A 154 16.50 -8.95 7.47
CA ALA A 154 16.49 -9.12 6.02
C ALA A 154 15.99 -7.85 5.32
N LEU A 155 14.90 -7.23 5.82
CA LEU A 155 14.43 -5.95 5.27
C LEU A 155 15.37 -4.77 5.54
N GLN A 156 16.14 -4.80 6.63
CA GLN A 156 17.14 -3.77 6.93
C GLN A 156 18.17 -3.61 5.79
N ALA A 157 18.47 -4.68 5.04
CA ALA A 157 19.33 -4.61 3.86
C ALA A 157 18.85 -3.60 2.82
N PHE A 158 17.53 -3.37 2.71
CA PHE A 158 16.95 -2.40 1.78
C PHE A 158 16.94 -0.97 2.34
N TYR A 159 16.98 -0.79 3.66
CA TYR A 159 17.03 0.53 4.29
C TYR A 159 18.45 1.13 4.34
N SER A 160 19.48 0.30 4.47
CA SER A 160 20.85 0.81 4.64
C SER A 160 21.91 0.03 3.85
N GLY A 161 21.55 -1.10 3.25
CA GLY A 161 22.48 -1.95 2.50
C GLY A 161 22.65 -1.51 1.05
N ARG A 162 23.43 -2.32 0.32
CA ARG A 162 23.73 -2.10 -1.11
C ARG A 162 23.07 -3.19 -1.92
N VAL A 163 21.78 -3.01 -2.16
CA VAL A 163 20.93 -3.98 -2.88
C VAL A 163 20.46 -3.40 -4.21
N ARG A 164 20.24 -4.26 -5.19
CA ARG A 164 19.64 -3.91 -6.47
C ARG A 164 18.41 -4.75 -6.72
N THR A 165 17.34 -4.14 -7.21
CA THR A 165 16.13 -4.85 -7.63
C THR A 165 15.54 -4.21 -8.88
N GLU A 166 14.70 -4.93 -9.61
CA GLU A 166 13.76 -4.28 -10.52
C GLU A 166 12.54 -3.71 -9.77
N CYS A 167 11.61 -3.06 -10.50
CA CYS A 167 10.54 -2.26 -9.92
C CYS A 167 9.46 -3.10 -9.22
N GLY A 168 9.15 -4.30 -9.71
CA GLY A 168 8.18 -5.24 -9.13
C GLY A 168 8.62 -5.75 -7.76
N VAL A 169 9.87 -6.19 -7.61
CA VAL A 169 10.46 -6.52 -6.31
C VAL A 169 10.59 -5.26 -5.45
N GLY A 170 10.94 -4.10 -6.03
CA GLY A 170 10.93 -2.84 -5.29
C GLY A 170 9.57 -2.54 -4.64
N ARG A 171 8.47 -2.81 -5.35
CA ARG A 171 7.11 -2.73 -4.80
C ARG A 171 6.88 -3.77 -3.69
N GLN A 172 7.27 -5.02 -3.88
CA GLN A 172 7.15 -6.06 -2.85
C GLN A 172 7.91 -5.66 -1.57
N VAL A 173 9.15 -5.19 -1.71
CA VAL A 173 9.96 -4.69 -0.59
C VAL A 173 9.25 -3.53 0.11
N ALA A 174 8.68 -2.57 -0.62
CA ALA A 174 7.91 -1.49 -0.02
C ALA A 174 6.70 -2.01 0.77
N GLN A 175 5.95 -2.97 0.23
CA GLN A 175 4.81 -3.58 0.92
C GLN A 175 5.22 -4.33 2.19
N LEU A 176 6.30 -5.12 2.15
CA LEU A 176 6.80 -5.85 3.32
C LEU A 176 7.42 -4.90 4.36
N ALA A 177 8.12 -3.85 3.90
CA ALA A 177 8.66 -2.81 4.77
C ALA A 177 7.54 -2.04 5.49
N THR A 178 6.43 -1.74 4.82
CA THR A 178 5.23 -1.20 5.48
C THR A 178 4.76 -2.12 6.61
N GLN A 179 4.73 -3.43 6.41
CA GLN A 179 4.35 -4.37 7.48
C GLN A 179 5.36 -4.34 8.63
N ARG A 180 6.66 -4.30 8.35
CA ARG A 180 7.69 -4.13 9.38
C ARG A 180 7.49 -2.83 10.18
N GLU A 181 7.22 -1.71 9.52
CA GLU A 181 6.97 -0.42 10.19
C GLU A 181 5.69 -0.40 11.02
N LEU A 182 4.70 -1.19 10.63
CA LEU A 182 3.40 -1.29 11.30
C LEU A 182 3.45 -2.18 12.54
N TYR A 183 4.25 -3.26 12.48
CA TYR A 183 4.42 -4.21 13.57
C TYR A 183 5.59 -3.86 14.49
N GLY A 184 6.64 -3.19 14.00
CA GLY A 184 7.92 -3.14 14.69
C GLY A 184 8.71 -4.45 14.56
N ASP A 185 10.02 -4.40 14.77
CA ASP A 185 10.94 -5.50 14.42
C ASP A 185 10.59 -6.82 15.12
N ALA A 186 10.39 -6.79 16.44
CA ALA A 186 10.14 -7.99 17.23
C ALA A 186 8.81 -8.67 16.85
N ALA A 187 7.72 -7.89 16.74
CA ALA A 187 6.44 -8.45 16.35
C ALA A 187 6.43 -8.89 14.88
N PHE A 188 7.12 -8.18 13.98
CA PHE A 188 7.26 -8.59 12.58
C PHE A 188 8.01 -9.92 12.42
N ASP A 189 9.05 -10.13 13.23
CA ASP A 189 9.79 -11.40 13.26
C ASP A 189 8.93 -12.55 13.83
N ALA A 190 8.06 -12.27 14.79
CA ALA A 190 7.19 -13.28 15.40
C ALA A 190 5.96 -13.64 14.53
N GLU A 191 5.38 -12.66 13.83
CA GLU A 191 4.08 -12.77 13.17
C GLU A 191 4.14 -13.28 11.73
N PHE A 192 5.33 -13.27 11.13
CA PHE A 192 5.53 -13.73 9.76
C PHE A 192 6.59 -14.83 9.72
N LYS A 193 6.27 -15.93 9.04
CA LYS A 193 7.27 -16.95 8.74
C LYS A 193 8.16 -16.42 7.60
N PRO A 194 9.46 -16.76 7.56
CA PRO A 194 10.34 -16.32 6.48
C PRO A 194 9.81 -16.63 5.07
N ALA A 195 9.19 -17.80 4.87
CA ALA A 195 8.63 -18.19 3.57
C ALA A 195 7.51 -17.25 3.08
N GLU A 196 6.77 -16.63 4.01
CA GLU A 196 5.71 -15.66 3.70
C GLU A 196 6.25 -14.34 3.18
N LEU A 197 7.49 -13.99 3.55
CA LEU A 197 8.16 -12.75 3.19
C LEU A 197 9.09 -12.91 1.99
N SER A 198 8.71 -13.84 1.12
CA SER A 198 9.44 -14.06 -0.12
C SER A 198 9.41 -12.81 -1.01
N ILE A 199 10.52 -12.56 -1.70
CA ILE A 199 10.68 -11.51 -2.72
C ILE A 199 11.15 -12.14 -4.03
N GLY A 200 10.62 -11.70 -5.17
CA GLY A 200 11.01 -12.18 -6.50
C GLY A 200 9.91 -12.09 -7.56
N THR A 201 10.26 -12.44 -8.80
CA THR A 201 9.38 -12.28 -9.96
C THR A 201 8.23 -13.30 -10.02
N PHE A 202 8.40 -14.48 -9.42
CA PHE A 202 7.44 -15.60 -9.52
C PHE A 202 6.61 -15.84 -8.25
N LEU A 203 6.44 -14.82 -7.40
CA LEU A 203 5.63 -14.95 -6.18
C LEU A 203 4.12 -15.04 -6.45
N ALA A 204 3.67 -14.58 -7.61
CA ALA A 204 2.27 -14.67 -8.01
C ALA A 204 1.80 -16.11 -8.28
N LEU A 205 2.69 -17.11 -8.13
CA LEU A 205 2.33 -18.52 -8.21
C LEU A 205 1.73 -18.95 -6.86
N HIS A 206 0.53 -19.54 -6.90
CA HIS A 206 -0.16 -20.10 -5.72
C HIS A 206 0.69 -21.12 -4.94
N ASP A 207 1.71 -21.70 -5.56
CA ASP A 207 2.63 -22.65 -4.95
C ASP A 207 3.69 -22.00 -4.02
N THR A 208 3.69 -20.67 -3.87
CA THR A 208 4.54 -19.98 -2.90
C THR A 208 3.76 -19.65 -1.63
N ASP A 209 4.43 -19.63 -0.48
CA ASP A 209 3.81 -19.25 0.81
C ASP A 209 3.64 -17.73 0.96
N SER A 210 3.87 -16.92 -0.08
CA SER A 210 3.93 -15.45 0.03
C SER A 210 2.65 -14.87 0.65
N ILE A 211 2.80 -14.00 1.66
CA ILE A 211 1.69 -13.24 2.24
C ILE A 211 1.14 -12.17 1.29
N LEU A 212 1.91 -11.76 0.29
CA LEU A 212 1.47 -10.76 -0.67
C LEU A 212 0.65 -11.36 -1.81
N LEU A 213 1.08 -12.51 -2.34
CA LEU A 213 0.53 -13.05 -3.60
C LEU A 213 0.40 -14.59 -3.66
N GLY A 214 0.78 -15.30 -2.60
CA GLY A 214 0.84 -16.77 -2.56
C GLY A 214 -0.29 -17.41 -1.75
N ALA A 215 -0.08 -18.66 -1.32
CA ALA A 215 -1.05 -19.47 -0.56
C ALA A 215 -1.52 -18.81 0.73
N HIS A 216 -0.70 -17.94 1.34
CA HIS A 216 -1.03 -17.28 2.60
C HIS A 216 -1.64 -15.88 2.41
N ALA A 217 -1.79 -15.39 1.18
CA ALA A 217 -2.38 -14.08 0.94
C ALA A 217 -3.87 -14.02 1.37
N GLY A 218 -4.56 -15.16 1.39
CA GLY A 218 -5.98 -15.23 1.72
C GLY A 218 -6.83 -14.42 0.73
N ASP A 219 -7.80 -13.68 1.25
CA ASP A 219 -8.79 -12.98 0.42
C ASP A 219 -8.21 -11.72 -0.21
N PHE A 220 -8.22 -11.64 -1.54
CA PHE A 220 -7.81 -10.44 -2.26
C PHE A 220 -8.95 -9.42 -2.40
N PHE A 221 -8.62 -8.16 -2.15
CA PHE A 221 -9.35 -7.01 -2.64
C PHE A 221 -8.93 -6.73 -4.10
N ALA A 222 -9.76 -7.22 -5.04
CA ALA A 222 -9.54 -7.05 -6.47
C ALA A 222 -10.32 -5.84 -7.00
N ASP A 223 -9.71 -4.67 -7.00
CA ASP A 223 -10.35 -3.41 -7.42
C ASP A 223 -9.44 -2.63 -8.36
N GLY A 224 -9.03 -3.25 -9.46
CA GLY A 224 -7.98 -2.73 -10.35
C GLY A 224 -8.19 -1.29 -10.81
N LYS A 225 -9.42 -0.95 -11.22
CA LYS A 225 -9.77 0.44 -11.60
C LYS A 225 -10.20 1.33 -10.44
N ALA A 226 -9.96 0.89 -9.21
CA ALA A 226 -10.21 1.62 -7.98
C ALA A 226 -11.66 2.08 -7.79
N VAL A 227 -12.66 1.37 -8.33
CA VAL A 227 -14.06 1.82 -8.25
C VAL A 227 -14.52 1.80 -6.80
N ARG A 228 -14.28 0.70 -6.10
CA ARG A 228 -14.67 0.55 -4.68
C ARG A 228 -13.80 1.42 -3.78
N THR A 229 -12.49 1.45 -4.04
CA THR A 229 -11.51 2.24 -3.29
C THR A 229 -11.82 3.73 -3.38
N SER A 230 -12.18 4.23 -4.57
CA SER A 230 -12.58 5.63 -4.78
C SER A 230 -13.85 6.00 -4.01
N ALA A 231 -14.83 5.09 -3.94
CA ALA A 231 -16.06 5.30 -3.19
C ALA A 231 -15.85 5.32 -1.67
N MET A 232 -14.86 4.58 -1.16
CA MET A 232 -14.52 4.57 0.27
C MET A 232 -13.84 5.87 0.71
N GLY A 233 -12.99 6.46 -0.13
CA GLY A 233 -12.31 7.72 0.13
C GLY A 233 -10.79 7.57 0.25
N ARG A 234 -10.13 8.72 0.49
CA ARG A 234 -8.68 8.89 0.36
C ARG A 234 -7.84 7.86 1.10
N GLN A 235 -8.22 7.47 2.33
CA GLN A 235 -7.42 6.52 3.10
C GLN A 235 -7.50 5.07 2.64
N ALA A 236 -8.54 4.70 1.88
CA ALA A 236 -8.65 3.35 1.34
C ALA A 236 -7.52 3.02 0.36
N PHE A 237 -6.92 4.04 -0.28
CA PHE A 237 -5.82 3.89 -1.23
C PHE A 237 -4.46 3.68 -0.57
N VAL A 238 -4.24 4.16 0.65
CA VAL A 238 -2.86 4.25 1.17
C VAL A 238 -2.30 2.85 1.43
N GLY A 239 -1.05 2.64 1.01
CA GLY A 239 -0.37 1.35 1.05
C GLY A 239 -0.76 0.40 -0.09
N VAL A 240 -1.79 0.72 -0.89
CA VAL A 240 -2.26 -0.14 -1.97
C VAL A 240 -1.22 -0.22 -3.08
N PRO A 241 -0.82 -1.44 -3.51
CA PRO A 241 0.06 -1.63 -4.65
C PRO A 241 -0.66 -1.35 -5.96
N GLY A 242 0.09 -0.91 -6.97
CA GLY A 242 -0.42 -0.75 -8.33
C GLY A 242 0.68 -0.76 -9.37
N PHE A 243 0.29 -0.45 -10.59
CA PHE A 243 1.19 -0.29 -11.73
C PHE A 243 0.64 0.72 -12.74
N ILE A 244 1.57 1.40 -13.42
CA ILE A 244 1.29 2.16 -14.64
C ILE A 244 1.87 1.36 -15.80
N GLU A 245 1.07 0.97 -16.78
CA GLU A 245 1.51 0.08 -17.86
C GLU A 245 1.16 0.61 -19.25
N HIS A 246 1.91 0.15 -20.26
CA HIS A 246 1.61 0.42 -21.65
C HIS A 246 0.29 -0.21 -22.10
N VAL A 247 -0.45 0.45 -22.99
CA VAL A 247 -1.73 -0.06 -23.50
C VAL A 247 -1.55 -0.90 -24.77
N TYR A 248 -0.71 -0.46 -25.71
CA TYR A 248 -0.43 -1.21 -26.94
C TYR A 248 0.55 -2.37 -26.71
N ASP A 249 0.76 -3.21 -27.72
CA ASP A 249 1.61 -4.39 -27.60
C ASP A 249 3.08 -4.04 -27.32
N LYS A 250 3.86 -5.04 -26.87
CA LYS A 250 5.28 -4.83 -26.51
C LYS A 250 6.14 -4.31 -27.66
N GLY A 251 5.74 -4.50 -28.91
CA GLY A 251 6.40 -3.91 -30.08
C GLY A 251 6.33 -2.37 -30.11
N SER A 252 5.40 -1.78 -29.35
CA SER A 252 5.28 -0.33 -29.12
C SER A 252 6.24 0.23 -28.05
N LEU A 253 7.02 -0.61 -27.38
CA LEU A 253 7.95 -0.17 -26.33
C LEU A 253 9.30 0.25 -26.93
N ASP A 254 9.79 1.41 -26.47
CA ASP A 254 11.12 1.94 -26.80
C ASP A 254 12.11 1.70 -25.65
N ASP A 255 11.62 1.69 -24.41
CA ASP A 255 12.38 1.40 -23.20
C ASP A 255 11.69 0.30 -22.38
N LEU A 256 12.18 -0.94 -22.56
CA LEU A 256 11.69 -2.13 -21.87
C LEU A 256 11.85 -2.07 -20.34
N SER A 257 12.82 -1.30 -19.83
CA SER A 257 12.98 -1.14 -18.38
C SER A 257 11.88 -0.27 -17.78
N ASN A 258 11.11 0.42 -18.62
CA ASN A 258 9.97 1.26 -18.26
C ASN A 258 8.67 0.77 -18.91
N GLN A 259 8.58 -0.54 -19.23
CA GLN A 259 7.34 -1.15 -19.75
C GLN A 259 6.18 -1.02 -18.73
N ALA A 260 6.52 -1.05 -17.44
CA ALA A 260 5.57 -0.79 -16.36
C ALA A 260 6.29 -0.12 -15.19
N GLU A 261 5.58 0.79 -14.52
CA GLU A 261 6.03 1.40 -13.26
C GLU A 261 5.19 0.84 -12.12
N ASN A 262 5.76 -0.12 -11.38
CA ASN A 262 5.14 -0.69 -10.19
C ASN A 262 5.24 0.28 -9.02
N PHE A 263 4.13 0.50 -8.31
CA PHE A 263 4.06 1.48 -7.23
C PHE A 263 3.35 0.98 -5.97
N VAL A 264 3.54 1.73 -4.89
CA VAL A 264 2.69 1.74 -3.68
C VAL A 264 2.15 3.15 -3.49
N VAL A 265 0.85 3.31 -3.21
CA VAL A 265 0.28 4.63 -2.91
C VAL A 265 0.74 5.08 -1.53
N VAL A 266 1.33 6.27 -1.45
CA VAL A 266 1.86 6.85 -0.20
C VAL A 266 0.87 7.81 0.43
N GLU A 267 0.20 8.61 -0.39
CA GLU A 267 -0.75 9.62 0.07
C GLU A 267 -1.77 9.94 -1.04
N VAL A 268 -3.00 10.26 -0.62
CA VAL A 268 -4.03 10.82 -1.51
C VAL A 268 -4.57 12.10 -0.89
N GLY A 269 -4.33 13.23 -1.55
CA GLY A 269 -4.91 14.50 -1.13
C GLY A 269 -6.43 14.55 -1.32
N GLU A 270 -7.07 15.49 -0.64
CA GLU A 270 -8.53 15.65 -0.66
C GLU A 270 -9.08 15.86 -2.07
N GLY A 271 -8.44 16.72 -2.86
CA GLY A 271 -8.87 17.00 -4.23
C GLY A 271 -8.77 15.77 -5.14
N ALA A 272 -7.68 15.00 -5.03
CA ALA A 272 -7.55 13.74 -5.78
C ALA A 272 -8.64 12.74 -5.40
N ALA A 273 -8.94 12.61 -4.10
CA ALA A 273 -9.98 11.69 -3.64
C ALA A 273 -11.37 12.09 -4.11
N GLN A 274 -11.70 13.39 -4.06
CA GLN A 274 -12.96 13.91 -4.59
C GLN A 274 -13.07 13.66 -6.10
N ALA A 275 -12.00 13.90 -6.85
CA ALA A 275 -11.99 13.69 -8.30
C ALA A 275 -12.13 12.19 -8.65
N LEU A 276 -11.44 11.30 -7.93
CA LEU A 276 -11.57 9.85 -8.08
C LEU A 276 -12.99 9.35 -7.77
N ALA A 277 -13.60 9.84 -6.69
CA ALA A 277 -14.98 9.51 -6.33
C ALA A 277 -15.97 10.03 -7.39
N LEU A 278 -15.80 11.27 -7.85
CA LEU A 278 -16.64 11.89 -8.88
C LEU A 278 -16.59 11.11 -10.20
N HIS A 279 -15.40 10.65 -10.58
CA HIS A 279 -15.17 9.99 -11.87
C HIS A 279 -15.29 8.47 -11.82
N GLY A 280 -15.58 7.88 -10.65
CA GLY A 280 -15.76 6.45 -10.50
C GLY A 280 -14.47 5.64 -10.69
N GLY A 281 -13.30 6.22 -10.36
CA GLY A 281 -12.00 5.54 -10.36
C GLY A 281 -11.10 5.81 -11.56
N LEU A 282 -10.12 4.93 -11.77
CA LEU A 282 -8.95 5.13 -12.63
C LEU A 282 -9.26 5.04 -14.13
N ALA A 283 -10.35 4.36 -14.52
CA ALA A 283 -10.72 4.21 -15.93
C ALA A 283 -10.96 5.56 -16.64
N TRP A 284 -11.42 6.58 -15.90
CA TRP A 284 -11.52 7.94 -16.42
C TRP A 284 -10.15 8.55 -16.72
N TYR A 285 -9.17 8.32 -15.85
CA TYR A 285 -7.82 8.83 -15.98
C TYR A 285 -7.01 8.11 -17.06
N ASP A 286 -7.32 6.84 -17.36
CA ASP A 286 -6.75 6.16 -18.54
C ASP A 286 -7.13 6.89 -19.84
N GLN A 287 -8.37 7.39 -19.94
CA GLN A 287 -8.80 8.18 -21.09
C GLN A 287 -8.06 9.53 -21.16
N ARG A 288 -7.77 10.16 -20.02
CA ARG A 288 -6.98 11.40 -19.94
C ARG A 288 -5.50 11.16 -20.27
N ASN A 289 -4.93 10.04 -19.85
CA ASN A 289 -3.58 9.62 -20.24
C ASN A 289 -3.47 9.38 -21.74
N ALA A 290 -4.49 8.75 -22.35
CA ALA A 290 -4.57 8.59 -23.80
C ALA A 290 -4.69 9.93 -24.54
N GLU A 291 -5.40 10.91 -23.96
CA GLU A 291 -5.47 12.27 -24.51
C GLU A 291 -4.11 12.99 -24.41
N LEU A 292 -3.46 12.95 -23.24
CA LEU A 292 -2.11 13.48 -23.02
C LEU A 292 -1.11 12.89 -24.02
N TRP A 293 -1.12 11.57 -24.19
CA TRP A 293 -0.29 10.88 -25.16
C TRP A 293 -0.53 11.35 -26.60
N ARG A 294 -1.80 11.52 -27.00
CA ARG A 294 -2.16 11.99 -28.34
C ARG A 294 -1.67 13.41 -28.59
N LEU A 295 -1.80 14.30 -27.59
CA LEU A 295 -1.27 15.66 -27.65
C LEU A 295 0.26 15.66 -27.76
N ALA A 296 0.92 14.78 -27.02
CA ALA A 296 2.38 14.62 -27.06
C ALA A 296 2.92 14.20 -28.43
N GLN A 297 2.15 13.45 -29.24
CA GLN A 297 2.57 13.09 -30.60
C GLN A 297 2.75 14.30 -31.52
N GLY A 298 2.02 15.39 -31.27
CA GLY A 298 2.12 16.65 -32.02
C GLY A 298 3.20 17.61 -31.51
N MET A 299 3.95 17.21 -30.48
CA MET A 299 4.96 18.03 -29.82
C MET A 299 6.38 17.60 -30.21
N PRO A 300 7.36 18.52 -30.25
CA PRO A 300 8.74 18.13 -30.45
C PRO A 300 9.21 17.25 -29.29
N ARG A 301 10.14 16.34 -29.57
CA ARG A 301 10.77 15.47 -28.58
C ARG A 301 12.28 15.62 -28.68
N VAL A 302 12.88 16.25 -27.67
CA VAL A 302 14.33 16.52 -27.65
C VAL A 302 14.94 15.96 -26.38
N GLY A 303 15.78 14.94 -26.54
CA GLY A 303 16.43 14.26 -25.42
C GLY A 303 15.50 13.35 -24.62
N MET A 304 15.98 12.90 -23.46
CA MET A 304 15.34 11.84 -22.66
C MET A 304 14.41 12.35 -21.55
N ARG A 305 14.25 13.66 -21.37
CA ARG A 305 13.50 14.30 -20.27
C ARG A 305 12.70 15.51 -20.76
N TYR A 306 12.23 15.47 -22.00
CA TYR A 306 11.61 16.63 -22.63
C TYR A 306 10.28 16.97 -21.95
N PHE A 307 9.36 16.00 -21.88
CA PHE A 307 8.07 16.18 -21.23
C PHE A 307 8.18 16.26 -19.71
N GLU A 308 9.15 15.55 -19.10
CA GLU A 308 9.48 15.76 -17.68
C GLU A 308 9.74 17.26 -17.38
N ARG A 309 10.62 17.89 -18.17
CA ARG A 309 10.96 19.31 -17.99
C ARG A 309 9.83 20.24 -18.40
N LEU A 310 9.17 19.95 -19.52
CA LEU A 310 8.16 20.82 -20.10
C LEU A 310 6.88 20.85 -19.26
N LEU A 311 6.37 19.69 -18.84
CA LEU A 311 5.06 19.54 -18.22
C LEU A 311 5.14 19.52 -16.70
N PHE A 312 6.09 18.78 -16.12
CA PHE A 312 6.18 18.61 -14.67
C PHE A 312 7.05 19.68 -14.01
N GLU A 313 8.32 19.82 -14.43
CA GLU A 313 9.21 20.86 -13.88
C GLU A 313 8.82 22.28 -14.33
N ARG A 314 7.99 22.37 -15.38
CA ARG A 314 7.55 23.62 -16.02
C ARG A 314 8.71 24.56 -16.37
N ASP A 315 9.77 23.98 -16.94
CA ASP A 315 11.01 24.68 -17.29
C ASP A 315 10.74 25.95 -18.13
N ALA A 316 11.06 27.11 -17.56
CA ALA A 316 10.74 28.41 -18.16
C ALA A 316 11.49 28.65 -19.48
N GLN A 317 12.74 28.19 -19.59
CA GLN A 317 13.53 28.38 -20.81
C GLN A 317 12.99 27.49 -21.94
N LEU A 318 12.65 26.24 -21.62
CA LEU A 318 12.07 25.30 -22.57
C LEU A 318 10.71 25.78 -23.08
N ARG A 319 9.86 26.28 -22.18
CA ARG A 319 8.55 26.84 -22.52
C ARG A 319 8.67 28.12 -23.36
N ALA A 320 9.62 29.00 -23.05
CA ALA A 320 9.85 30.22 -23.82
C ALA A 320 10.36 29.94 -25.24
N ALA A 321 11.22 28.92 -25.40
CA ALA A 321 11.75 28.49 -26.68
C ALA A 321 10.74 27.71 -27.55
N LEU A 322 9.57 27.34 -27.00
CA LEU A 322 8.56 26.58 -27.71
C LEU A 322 7.93 27.39 -28.84
N ALA A 323 7.96 26.84 -30.06
CA ALA A 323 7.38 27.51 -31.23
C ALA A 323 5.87 27.82 -31.02
N PRO A 324 5.36 28.98 -31.49
CA PRO A 324 3.99 29.43 -31.22
C PRO A 324 2.89 28.41 -31.51
N ARG A 325 3.07 27.60 -32.58
CA ARG A 325 2.13 26.54 -32.99
C ARG A 325 1.86 25.48 -31.92
N HIS A 326 2.77 25.28 -30.97
CA HIS A 326 2.65 24.27 -29.92
C HIS A 326 2.06 24.82 -28.61
N ARG A 327 1.85 26.14 -28.49
CA ARG A 327 1.41 26.77 -27.24
C ARG A 327 0.01 26.32 -26.82
N ALA A 328 -0.92 26.18 -27.76
CA ALA A 328 -2.26 25.69 -27.47
C ALA A 328 -2.26 24.22 -27.00
N THR A 329 -1.44 23.38 -27.63
CA THR A 329 -1.24 21.98 -27.21
C THR A 329 -0.65 21.91 -25.81
N LEU A 330 0.39 22.69 -25.52
CA LEU A 330 0.98 22.76 -24.18
C LEU A 330 -0.05 23.20 -23.14
N ALA A 331 -0.82 24.26 -23.41
CA ALA A 331 -1.85 24.75 -22.49
C ALA A 331 -2.92 23.68 -22.20
N ARG A 332 -3.31 22.88 -23.20
CA ARG A 332 -4.23 21.75 -23.01
C ARG A 332 -3.60 20.64 -22.16
N MET A 333 -2.33 20.31 -22.38
CA MET A 333 -1.62 19.31 -21.58
C MET A 333 -1.45 19.76 -20.13
N ASP A 334 -1.14 21.05 -19.91
CA ASP A 334 -1.10 21.66 -18.57
C ASP A 334 -2.46 21.56 -17.88
N GLN A 335 -3.55 21.92 -18.57
CA GLN A 335 -4.90 21.82 -18.03
C GLN A 335 -5.27 20.40 -17.61
N LEU A 336 -4.86 19.38 -18.37
CA LEU A 336 -5.09 17.97 -18.02
C LEU A 336 -4.30 17.58 -16.77
N LEU A 337 -3.03 17.98 -16.67
CA LEU A 337 -2.17 17.68 -15.52
C LEU A 337 -2.45 18.59 -14.30
N ASP A 338 -3.24 19.64 -14.47
CA ASP A 338 -3.73 20.49 -13.39
C ASP A 338 -4.87 19.84 -12.58
N ASP A 339 -5.42 18.72 -13.05
CA ASP A 339 -6.38 17.92 -12.28
C ASP A 339 -5.75 17.45 -10.94
N PRO A 340 -6.44 17.62 -9.80
CA PRO A 340 -5.93 17.22 -8.49
C PRO A 340 -5.43 15.78 -8.42
N PHE A 341 -5.98 14.85 -9.20
CA PHE A 341 -5.48 13.48 -9.28
C PHE A 341 -3.99 13.42 -9.63
N TYR A 342 -3.56 14.13 -10.67
CA TYR A 342 -2.16 14.10 -11.11
C TYR A 342 -1.20 14.75 -10.11
N GLN A 343 -1.70 15.67 -9.29
CA GLN A 343 -0.92 16.43 -8.33
C GLN A 343 -0.89 15.82 -6.92
N GLN A 344 -1.98 15.17 -6.52
CA GLN A 344 -2.21 14.79 -5.12
C GLN A 344 -2.38 13.28 -4.91
N LEU A 345 -2.41 12.45 -5.96
CA LEU A 345 -2.14 11.02 -5.82
C LEU A 345 -0.63 10.81 -5.82
N VAL A 346 -0.06 10.58 -4.64
CA VAL A 346 1.38 10.44 -4.44
C VAL A 346 1.73 8.96 -4.30
N ILE A 347 2.69 8.52 -5.10
CA ILE A 347 3.09 7.12 -5.19
C ILE A 347 4.60 6.96 -4.99
N TYR A 348 5.02 5.83 -4.41
CA TYR A 348 6.41 5.39 -4.39
C TYR A 348 6.64 4.43 -5.55
N VAL A 349 7.60 4.74 -6.42
CA VAL A 349 8.07 3.84 -7.49
C VAL A 349 9.57 3.62 -7.31
N HIS A 350 10.04 2.38 -7.26
CA HIS A 350 11.47 2.10 -7.26
C HIS A 350 12.06 2.21 -8.68
N PRO A 351 13.13 2.99 -8.93
CA PRO A 351 13.93 3.81 -8.01
C PRO A 351 13.59 5.32 -8.10
N ARG A 352 12.43 5.69 -8.66
CA ARG A 352 12.03 7.08 -8.86
C ARG A 352 11.70 7.82 -7.55
N GLY A 353 11.43 7.07 -6.48
CA GLY A 353 11.06 7.59 -5.18
C GLY A 353 9.58 7.96 -5.10
N ILE A 354 9.26 8.80 -4.13
CA ILE A 354 7.94 9.32 -3.80
C ILE A 354 7.68 10.55 -4.65
N ARG A 355 6.71 10.47 -5.57
CA ARG A 355 6.32 11.56 -6.47
C ARG A 355 4.82 11.53 -6.76
N PRO A 356 4.20 12.66 -7.13
CA PRO A 356 2.85 12.68 -7.67
C PRO A 356 2.75 11.83 -8.96
N ILE A 357 1.61 11.19 -9.18
CA ILE A 357 1.42 10.33 -10.37
C ILE A 357 1.60 11.09 -11.69
N GLY A 358 1.31 12.39 -11.73
CA GLY A 358 1.54 13.25 -12.90
C GLY A 358 3.01 13.32 -13.35
N TYR A 359 3.96 13.23 -12.42
CA TYR A 359 5.39 13.11 -12.75
C TYR A 359 5.67 11.85 -13.57
N HIS A 360 5.08 10.72 -13.16
CA HIS A 360 5.28 9.43 -13.81
C HIS A 360 4.66 9.41 -15.21
N ILE A 361 3.45 9.95 -15.36
CA ILE A 361 2.80 10.06 -16.68
C ILE A 361 3.63 10.95 -17.62
N ALA A 362 4.06 12.14 -17.18
CA ALA A 362 4.90 13.02 -17.99
C ALA A 362 6.23 12.36 -18.38
N ARG A 363 6.85 11.64 -17.45
CA ARG A 363 8.08 10.88 -17.69
C ARG A 363 7.87 9.79 -18.73
N LEU A 364 6.78 9.04 -18.65
CA LEU A 364 6.53 7.91 -19.55
C LEU A 364 6.29 8.34 -21.00
N LEU A 365 5.80 9.56 -21.23
CA LEU A 365 5.76 10.17 -22.57
C LEU A 365 7.14 10.33 -23.21
N ASP A 366 8.20 10.50 -22.41
CA ASP A 366 9.59 10.53 -22.91
C ASP A 366 10.15 9.11 -23.15
N ARG A 367 9.73 8.12 -22.33
CA ARG A 367 10.33 6.76 -22.32
C ARG A 367 9.71 5.80 -23.31
N ASN A 368 8.38 5.78 -23.41
CA ASN A 368 7.63 4.87 -24.27
C ASN A 368 6.59 5.66 -25.09
N PRO A 369 7.03 6.59 -25.95
CA PRO A 369 6.18 7.54 -26.66
C PRO A 369 5.22 6.91 -27.67
N ARG A 370 5.42 5.65 -28.08
CA ARG A 370 4.57 4.99 -29.09
C ARG A 370 3.32 4.33 -28.49
N THR A 371 3.06 4.49 -27.19
CA THR A 371 1.94 3.86 -26.51
C THR A 371 1.40 4.77 -25.39
N PRO A 372 0.08 4.84 -25.17
CA PRO A 372 -0.47 5.48 -23.98
C PRO A 372 -0.34 4.56 -22.76
N PHE A 373 -0.71 5.08 -21.58
CA PHE A 373 -0.54 4.40 -20.31
C PHE A 373 -1.85 4.23 -19.52
N SER A 374 -2.04 3.02 -19.00
CA SER A 374 -3.13 2.64 -18.08
C SER A 374 -2.62 2.64 -16.65
N ILE A 375 -3.50 2.95 -15.70
CA ILE A 375 -3.22 2.88 -14.27
C ILE A 375 -4.15 1.86 -13.63
N ASP A 376 -3.57 0.95 -12.85
CA ASP A 376 -4.31 -0.11 -12.18
C ASP A 376 -3.76 -0.35 -10.77
N LEU A 377 -4.67 -0.59 -9.83
CA LEU A 377 -4.35 -1.18 -8.54
C LEU A 377 -4.11 -2.68 -8.73
N ALA A 378 -3.06 -3.20 -8.11
CA ALA A 378 -2.85 -4.64 -8.07
C ALA A 378 -3.80 -5.27 -7.05
N VAL A 379 -4.09 -6.56 -7.20
CA VAL A 379 -4.77 -7.31 -6.13
C VAL A 379 -3.95 -7.23 -4.84
N HIS A 380 -4.62 -7.05 -3.71
CA HIS A 380 -3.96 -6.90 -2.42
C HIS A 380 -4.86 -7.42 -1.28
N ASN A 381 -4.28 -7.65 -0.12
CA ASN A 381 -4.98 -8.20 1.06
C ASN A 381 -4.82 -7.32 2.31
N LEU A 382 -4.45 -6.04 2.10
CA LEU A 382 -4.18 -5.05 3.17
C LEU A 382 -5.35 -4.89 4.14
N HIS A 383 -6.57 -4.84 3.61
CA HIS A 383 -7.81 -4.61 4.36
C HIS A 383 -8.54 -5.91 4.73
N THR A 384 -7.93 -7.06 4.45
CA THR A 384 -8.50 -8.39 4.67
C THR A 384 -7.57 -9.23 5.54
N THR A 385 -6.69 -10.05 4.96
CA THR A 385 -5.79 -10.95 5.66
C THR A 385 -4.77 -10.21 6.51
N LEU A 386 -4.13 -9.17 5.97
CA LEU A 386 -3.12 -8.39 6.71
C LEU A 386 -3.76 -7.60 7.86
N TYR A 387 -4.92 -7.00 7.64
CA TYR A 387 -5.69 -6.35 8.70
C TYR A 387 -6.02 -7.32 9.84
N ARG A 388 -6.61 -8.49 9.53
CA ARG A 388 -6.93 -9.52 10.54
C ARG A 388 -5.70 -9.96 11.32
N ARG A 389 -4.59 -10.23 10.62
CA ARG A 389 -3.33 -10.65 11.26
C ARG A 389 -2.79 -9.56 12.18
N TRP A 390 -2.79 -8.31 11.75
CA TRP A 390 -2.32 -7.19 12.56
C TRP A 390 -3.19 -7.02 13.81
N ARG A 391 -4.51 -7.01 13.62
CA ARG A 391 -5.48 -6.93 14.71
C ARG A 391 -5.25 -8.04 15.74
N GLU A 392 -5.12 -9.28 15.30
CA GLU A 392 -4.90 -10.42 16.20
C GLU A 392 -3.56 -10.34 16.94
N ALA A 393 -2.50 -9.86 16.28
CA ALA A 393 -1.21 -9.62 16.92
C ALA A 393 -1.33 -8.56 18.03
N GLN A 394 -2.05 -7.46 17.79
CA GLN A 394 -2.32 -6.42 18.80
C GLN A 394 -3.09 -6.99 20.00
N LEU A 395 -4.10 -7.82 19.75
CA LEU A 395 -4.91 -8.44 20.82
C LEU A 395 -4.10 -9.45 21.63
N ARG A 396 -3.29 -10.30 20.98
CA ARG A 396 -2.39 -11.24 21.66
C ARG A 396 -1.36 -10.51 22.50
N HIS A 397 -0.75 -9.45 21.95
CA HIS A 397 0.20 -8.62 22.67
C HIS A 397 -0.42 -8.04 23.95
N CYS A 398 -1.60 -7.44 23.84
CA CYS A 398 -2.32 -6.92 25.01
C CYS A 398 -2.65 -8.00 26.04
N ALA A 399 -3.10 -9.18 25.60
CA ALA A 399 -3.39 -10.29 26.50
C ALA A 399 -2.13 -10.78 27.25
N ALA A 400 -0.95 -10.70 26.63
CA ALA A 400 0.32 -11.09 27.23
C ALA A 400 0.90 -10.03 28.18
N THR A 401 0.75 -8.73 27.86
CA THR A 401 1.38 -7.64 28.63
C THR A 401 0.42 -6.91 29.56
N GLY A 402 -0.88 -7.15 29.45
CA GLY A 402 -1.93 -6.39 30.14
C GLY A 402 -2.05 -4.95 29.66
N ARG A 403 -1.35 -4.58 28.58
CA ARG A 403 -1.34 -3.21 28.05
C ARG A 403 -1.96 -3.19 26.65
N PRO A 404 -3.05 -2.45 26.44
CA PRO A 404 -3.51 -2.13 25.10
C PRO A 404 -2.49 -1.17 24.45
N GLY A 405 -1.42 -1.73 23.87
CA GLY A 405 -0.23 -1.01 23.42
C GLY A 405 0.20 -1.35 21.99
N SER A 406 0.97 -0.43 21.39
CA SER A 406 1.48 -0.56 20.01
C SER A 406 2.60 -1.58 19.94
N LEU A 407 2.51 -2.52 18.99
CA LEU A 407 3.59 -3.46 18.65
C LEU A 407 4.94 -2.75 18.34
N THR A 408 4.90 -1.46 17.99
CA THR A 408 6.08 -0.63 17.67
C THR A 408 6.74 0.04 18.87
N LEU A 409 6.13 0.03 20.07
CA LEU A 409 6.59 0.79 21.24
C LEU A 409 7.31 -0.03 22.30
N ASP A 410 7.58 -1.31 22.05
CA ASP A 410 8.48 -2.09 22.89
C ASP A 410 9.91 -2.01 22.33
N PRO A 411 10.79 -1.17 22.89
CA PRO A 411 12.21 -1.36 22.71
C PRO A 411 12.59 -2.68 23.40
N ASN A 412 13.29 -3.55 22.67
CA ASN A 412 14.21 -4.47 23.34
C ASN A 412 15.34 -3.66 23.95
#